data_AF-A0A1X2KGX6-F1
#
_entry.id   AF-A0A1X2KGX6-F1
#
_cell.length_a   1.000
_cell.length_b   1.000
_cell.length_c   1.000
_cell.angle_alpha   90.00
_cell.angle_beta   90.00
_cell.angle_gamma   90.00
#
_symmetry.space_group_name_H-M   'P 1'
#
loop_
_entity.id
_entity.type
_entity.pdbx_description
1 polymer ?
#
loop_
_entity_poly.entity_id
_entity_poly.type
_entity_poly.pdbx_seq_one_letter_code
_entity_poly.pdbx_strand_id
1 'polypeptide(L)'
;HTNSAAETLTRLLNMGVPAFNLATSVNLIIAQRLARKLCSHCKKEHDVPKETLLHEGFPEELIGTFKLYSPVGCENCKGGYKGRVGIYEVVK
;
A
#
# COMPACT_ATOMS: atom_id res chain seq x y z
N HIS A 1 2.99 -7.45 15.25
CA HIS A 1 3.57 -6.39 14.41
C HIS A 1 4.56 -7.03 13.45
N THR A 2 4.27 -6.99 12.16
CA THR A 2 4.98 -7.63 11.04
C THR A 2 4.92 -6.68 9.84
N ASN A 3 5.75 -6.89 8.81
CA ASN A 3 5.82 -5.98 7.66
C ASN A 3 4.92 -6.37 6.50
N SER A 4 4.46 -7.63 6.46
CA SER A 4 3.54 -8.18 5.46
C SER A 4 2.60 -9.23 6.06
N ALA A 5 1.59 -9.63 5.29
CA ALA A 5 0.67 -10.68 5.71
C ALA A 5 1.40 -12.03 5.82
N ALA A 6 2.22 -12.38 4.81
CA ALA A 6 2.97 -13.64 4.79
C ALA A 6 3.98 -13.78 5.95
N GLU A 7 4.71 -12.70 6.29
CA GLU A 7 5.70 -12.71 7.39
C GLU A 7 5.05 -13.03 8.75
N THR A 8 3.74 -12.82 8.88
CA THR A 8 2.98 -13.12 10.09
C THR A 8 2.98 -14.62 10.42
N LEU A 9 2.94 -15.50 9.41
CA LEU A 9 3.04 -16.95 9.64
C LEU A 9 4.40 -17.31 10.22
N THR A 10 5.49 -16.84 9.61
CA THR A 10 6.86 -17.06 10.10
C THR A 10 7.03 -16.48 11.50
N ARG A 11 6.45 -15.30 11.78
CA ARG A 11 6.52 -14.69 13.11
C ARG A 11 5.85 -15.56 14.18
N LEU A 12 4.69 -16.14 13.88
CA LEU A 12 3.98 -17.02 14.82
C LEU A 12 4.75 -18.33 15.06
N LEU A 13 5.33 -18.92 14.01
CA LEU A 13 6.22 -20.09 14.15
C LEU A 13 7.42 -19.77 15.05
N ASN A 14 8.06 -18.61 14.84
CA ASN A 14 9.19 -18.16 15.65
C ASN A 14 8.81 -17.86 17.12
N MET A 15 7.52 -17.59 17.39
CA MET A 15 6.99 -17.44 18.74
C MET A 15 6.59 -18.78 19.39
N GLY A 16 6.84 -19.90 18.71
CA GLY A 16 6.60 -21.25 19.22
C GLY A 16 5.20 -21.79 18.93
N VAL A 17 4.40 -21.13 18.09
CA VAL A 17 3.09 -21.66 17.71
C VAL A 17 3.28 -22.85 16.77
N PRO A 18 2.73 -24.04 17.07
CA PRO A 18 2.87 -25.21 16.20
C PRO A 18 2.23 -24.96 14.83
N ALA A 19 2.91 -25.40 13.77
CA ALA A 19 2.47 -25.20 12.38
C ALA A 19 1.06 -25.75 12.10
N PHE A 20 0.72 -26.91 12.69
CA PHE A 20 -0.61 -27.51 12.55
C PHE A 20 -1.73 -26.60 13.08
N ASN A 21 -1.49 -25.90 14.19
CA ASN A 21 -2.47 -24.96 14.75
C ASN A 21 -2.66 -23.76 13.82
N LEU A 22 -1.57 -23.26 13.23
CA LEU A 22 -1.64 -22.17 12.26
C LEU A 22 -2.47 -22.57 11.03
N ALA A 23 -2.18 -23.74 10.46
CA ALA A 23 -2.88 -24.25 9.27
C ALA A 23 -4.38 -24.50 9.51
N THR A 24 -4.78 -24.82 10.74
CA THR A 24 -6.17 -25.17 11.07
C THR A 24 -6.98 -24.02 11.68
N SER A 25 -6.32 -23.00 12.24
CA SER A 25 -7.00 -21.94 13.01
C SER A 25 -6.95 -20.56 12.34
N VAL A 26 -6.01 -20.31 11.43
CA VAL A 26 -5.88 -19.01 10.76
C VAL A 26 -6.67 -19.01 9.46
N ASN A 27 -7.72 -18.20 9.39
CA ASN A 27 -8.58 -18.09 8.20
C ASN A 27 -8.19 -16.95 7.26
N LEU A 28 -7.51 -15.92 7.79
CA LEU A 28 -7.20 -14.69 7.06
C LEU A 28 -6.12 -13.92 7.81
N ILE A 29 -5.19 -13.34 7.06
CA ILE A 29 -4.23 -12.37 7.58
C ILE A 29 -4.36 -11.10 6.74
N ILE A 30 -4.46 -9.96 7.43
CA ILE A 30 -4.49 -8.64 6.81
C ILE A 30 -3.27 -7.86 7.29
N ALA A 31 -2.40 -7.45 6.36
CA ALA A 31 -1.41 -6.42 6.61
C ALA A 31 -1.91 -5.09 6.03
N GLN A 32 -1.70 -4.00 6.79
CA GLN A 32 -2.20 -2.69 6.40
C GLN A 32 -1.13 -1.61 6.56
N ARG A 33 -1.15 -0.63 5.64
CA ARG A 33 -0.42 0.64 5.76
C ARG A 33 -1.36 1.80 5.49
N LEU A 34 -1.15 2.92 6.19
CA LEU A 34 -1.88 4.16 5.95
C LEU A 34 -1.02 5.12 5.12
N ALA A 35 -1.46 5.38 3.89
CA ALA A 35 -0.86 6.41 3.05
C ALA A 35 -1.57 7.76 3.27
N ARG A 36 -0.83 8.86 3.12
CA ARG A 36 -1.42 10.21 3.10
C ARG A 36 -2.24 10.36 1.83
N LYS A 37 -3.49 10.84 1.96
CA LYS A 37 -4.35 11.08 0.80
C LYS A 37 -4.09 12.48 0.24
N LEU A 38 -3.91 12.58 -1.08
CA LEU A 38 -3.75 13.88 -1.75
C LEU A 38 -4.98 14.76 -1.53
N CYS A 39 -4.75 16.06 -1.36
CA CYS A 39 -5.82 17.04 -1.27
C CYS A 39 -6.60 17.10 -2.58
N SER A 40 -7.93 16.99 -2.50
CA SER A 40 -8.83 17.07 -3.66
C SER A 40 -8.86 18.46 -4.33
N HIS A 41 -8.53 19.52 -3.59
CA HIS A 41 -8.60 20.89 -4.10
C HIS A 41 -7.35 21.33 -4.87
N CYS A 42 -6.17 20.81 -4.53
CA CYS A 42 -4.91 21.33 -5.06
C CYS A 42 -4.00 20.27 -5.70
N LYS A 43 -4.39 19.00 -5.77
CA LYS A 43 -3.60 17.99 -6.49
C LYS A 43 -3.47 18.40 -7.96
N LYS A 44 -2.30 18.17 -8.55
CA LYS A 44 -2.06 18.39 -9.98
C LYS A 44 -1.58 17.13 -10.65
N GLU A 45 -1.90 16.97 -11.92
CA GLU A 45 -1.38 15.89 -12.75
C GLU A 45 0.15 15.98 -12.76
N HIS A 46 0.81 14.83 -12.62
CA HIS A 46 2.25 14.72 -12.53
C HIS A 46 2.70 13.62 -13.48
N ASP A 47 3.53 14.01 -14.44
CA ASP A 47 4.11 13.06 -15.37
C ASP A 47 5.29 12.35 -14.71
N VAL A 48 5.28 11.02 -14.74
CA VAL A 48 6.33 10.18 -14.17
C VAL A 48 6.96 9.40 -15.32
N PRO A 49 8.30 9.40 -15.45
CA PRO A 49 8.98 8.67 -16.52
C PRO A 49 8.57 7.20 -16.54
N LYS A 50 8.30 6.67 -17.74
CA LYS A 50 7.90 5.27 -17.95
C LYS A 50 8.87 4.29 -17.30
N GLU A 51 10.18 4.55 -17.41
CA GLU A 51 11.24 3.73 -16.82
C GLU A 51 11.12 3.61 -15.30
N THR A 52 10.76 4.70 -14.61
CA THR A 52 10.51 4.68 -13.16
C THR A 52 9.32 3.79 -12.83
N LEU A 53 8.22 3.88 -13.59
CA LEU A 53 7.03 3.05 -13.35
C LEU A 53 7.29 1.56 -13.58
N LEU A 54 8.07 1.21 -14.61
CA LEU A 54 8.50 -0.16 -14.86
C LEU A 54 9.36 -0.69 -13.70
N HIS A 55 10.30 0.11 -13.20
CA HIS A 55 11.14 -0.26 -12.06
C HIS A 55 10.33 -0.46 -10.77
N GLU A 56 9.25 0.30 -10.57
CA GLU A 56 8.31 0.12 -9.45
C GLU A 56 7.33 -1.05 -9.65
N GLY A 57 7.45 -1.81 -10.75
CA GLY A 57 6.69 -3.04 -10.99
C GLY A 57 5.34 -2.86 -11.67
N PHE A 58 5.07 -1.71 -12.31
CA PHE A 58 3.85 -1.54 -13.10
C PHE A 58 3.92 -2.37 -14.38
N PRO A 59 2.83 -3.08 -14.76
CA PRO A 59 2.74 -3.74 -16.06
C PRO A 59 2.84 -2.72 -17.20
N GLU A 60 3.65 -3.02 -18.21
CA GLU A 60 3.95 -2.08 -19.30
C GLU A 60 2.69 -1.64 -20.04
N GLU A 61 1.75 -2.56 -20.25
CA GLU A 61 0.47 -2.35 -20.92
C GLU A 61 -0.47 -1.40 -20.17
N LEU A 62 -0.27 -1.20 -18.87
CA LEU A 62 -1.06 -0.27 -18.07
C LEU A 62 -0.45 1.13 -18.06
N ILE A 63 0.83 1.29 -18.37
CA ILE A 63 1.50 2.59 -18.30
C ILE A 63 0.92 3.52 -19.39
N GLY A 64 0.47 4.70 -18.97
CA GLY A 64 -0.23 5.66 -19.85
C GLY A 64 -1.76 5.51 -19.86
N THR A 65 -2.32 4.43 -19.29
CA THR A 65 -3.77 4.28 -19.14
C THR A 65 -4.35 5.01 -17.93
N PHE A 66 -3.48 5.43 -17.00
CA PHE A 66 -3.84 6.11 -15.77
C PHE A 66 -3.13 7.46 -15.63
N LYS A 67 -3.70 8.33 -14.80
CA LYS A 67 -3.12 9.62 -14.45
C LYS A 67 -2.57 9.61 -13.05
N LEU A 68 -1.33 10.05 -12.90
CA LEU A 68 -0.70 10.27 -11.60
C LEU A 68 -0.84 11.72 -11.17
N TYR A 69 -0.88 11.93 -9.86
CA TYR A 69 -1.05 13.24 -9.27
C TYR A 69 -0.01 13.47 -8.17
N SER A 70 0.41 14.72 -7.99
CA SER A 70 1.36 15.15 -6.96
C SER A 70 0.72 16.17 -6.01
N PRO A 71 1.24 16.30 -4.78
CA PRO A 71 0.82 17.34 -3.85
C PRO A 71 1.36 18.71 -4.28
N VAL A 72 0.54 19.76 -4.17
CA VAL A 72 0.97 21.15 -4.36
C VAL A 72 0.94 21.93 -3.04
N GLY A 73 -0.19 21.86 -2.33
CA GLY A 73 -0.42 22.65 -1.11
C GLY A 73 -1.42 23.78 -1.36
N CYS A 74 -2.29 23.99 -0.38
CA CYS A 74 -3.27 25.08 -0.33
C CYS A 74 -3.78 25.23 1.11
N GLU A 75 -4.58 26.27 1.35
CA GLU A 75 -5.17 26.60 2.64
C GLU A 75 -6.06 25.48 3.23
N ASN A 76 -6.61 24.63 2.37
CA ASN A 76 -7.53 23.55 2.76
C ASN A 76 -6.84 22.25 3.19
N CYS A 77 -5.50 22.21 3.24
CA CYS A 77 -4.73 20.98 3.48
C CYS A 77 -3.44 21.23 4.26
N LYS A 78 -2.72 20.15 4.61
CA LYS A 78 -1.38 20.23 5.21
C LYS A 78 -0.36 19.70 4.19
N GLY A 79 0.38 20.61 3.55
CA GLY A 79 1.43 20.26 2.58
C GLY A 79 0.94 19.46 1.37
N GLY A 80 -0.30 19.71 0.91
CA GLY A 80 -0.89 19.02 -0.24
C GLY A 80 -1.62 17.72 0.09
N TYR A 81 -1.75 17.36 1.38
CA TYR A 81 -2.44 16.16 1.83
C TYR A 81 -3.62 16.49 2.76
N LYS A 82 -4.72 15.74 2.62
CA LYS A 82 -5.91 15.84 3.48
C LYS A 82 -6.52 14.45 3.69
N GLY A 83 -6.41 13.94 4.92
CA GLY A 83 -6.86 12.60 5.27
C GLY A 83 -5.85 11.50 4.93
N ARG A 84 -6.28 10.25 5.08
CA ARG A 84 -5.47 9.04 4.85
C ARG A 84 -6.28 8.02 4.06
N VAL A 85 -5.58 7.09 3.43
CA VAL A 85 -6.16 5.92 2.75
C VAL A 85 -5.44 4.66 3.23
N GLY A 86 -6.19 3.59 3.45
CA GLY A 86 -5.63 2.28 3.78
C GLY A 86 -5.22 1.53 2.52
N ILE A 87 -4.03 0.96 2.54
CA ILE A 87 -3.53 -0.01 1.56
C ILE A 87 -3.46 -1.34 2.30
N TYR A 88 -4.07 -2.37 1.73
CA TYR A 88 -4.26 -3.66 2.38
C TYR A 88 -3.66 -4.78 1.54
N GLU A 89 -2.91 -5.65 2.19
CA GLU A 89 -2.51 -6.96 1.69
C GLU A 89 -3.35 -7.98 2.44
N VAL A 90 -4.17 -8.73 1.71
CA VAL A 90 -5.11 -9.70 2.28
C VAL A 90 -4.72 -11.08 1.76
N VAL A 91 -4.25 -11.94 2.67
CA VAL A 91 -3.89 -13.33 2.38
C VAL A 91 -4.89 -14.23 3.10
N LYS A 92 -5.54 -15.10 2.33
CA LYS A 92 -6.54 -16.06 2.80
C LYS A 92 -5.99 -17.47 2.67
#